data_AF-A0A9Q3PCS8-F1
#
_entry.id   AF-A0A9Q3PCS8-F1
#
_cell.length_a   1.000
_cell.length_b   1.000
_cell.length_c   1.000
_cell.angle_alpha   90.00
_cell.angle_beta   90.00
_cell.angle_gamma   90.00
#
_symmetry.space_group_name_H-M   'P 1'
#
loop_
_entity.id
_entity.type
_entity.pdbx_description
1 polymer ?
#
loop_
_entity_poly.entity_id
_entity_poly.type
_entity_poly.pdbx_seq_one_letter_code
_entity_poly.pdbx_strand_id
1 'polypeptide(L)'
;MDTVFLFCNKIISTCGIHKIINSDRDPEFKSKVGSNLYDILGTKLEFSIAYNPQTDGLADRMIQTMEYIIRIFCAYGINYKDNEGYAHDWVTLLPAVQLAYNTIKNCTTGKSPSLVEKGWNSLLPVDHLKKNLLNIHPTAKDFHEMWNRECNTAAMWIAEAKESKTRGMTKHTWNKTSKKGTKC
;
A
#
# COMPACT_ATOMS: atom_id res chain seq x y z
N MET A 1 8.32 -14.66 25.46
CA MET A 1 7.78 -13.57 26.32
C MET A 1 8.05 -12.22 25.68
N ASP A 2 9.25 -12.02 25.14
CA ASP A 2 9.67 -10.77 24.47
C ASP A 2 8.85 -10.39 23.25
N THR A 3 8.34 -11.37 22.49
CA THR A 3 7.62 -11.17 21.23
C THR A 3 6.29 -10.45 21.41
N VAL A 4 5.50 -10.84 22.41
CA VAL A 4 4.21 -10.19 22.72
C VAL A 4 4.43 -8.75 23.17
N PHE A 5 5.43 -8.51 24.03
CA PHE A 5 5.75 -7.16 24.46
C PHE A 5 6.33 -6.30 23.31
N LEU A 6 7.17 -6.88 22.46
CA LEU A 6 7.71 -6.21 21.27
C LEU A 6 6.59 -5.84 20.29
N PHE A 7 5.65 -6.75 20.06
CA PHE A 7 4.47 -6.51 19.26
C PHE A 7 3.64 -5.37 19.84
N CYS A 8 3.29 -5.42 21.13
CA CYS A 8 2.56 -4.35 21.80
C CYS A 8 3.31 -3.01 21.69
N ASN A 9 4.61 -2.98 21.98
CA ASN A 9 5.41 -1.76 21.95
C ASN A 9 5.50 -1.12 20.56
N LYS A 10 5.55 -1.91 19.48
CA LYS A 10 5.67 -1.38 18.11
C LYS A 10 4.32 -1.13 17.44
N ILE A 11 3.35 -2.02 17.62
CA ILE A 11 2.06 -1.94 16.91
C ILE A 11 1.12 -0.98 17.63
N ILE A 12 1.01 -1.06 18.96
CA ILE A 12 0.11 -0.16 19.70
C ILE A 12 0.61 1.28 19.60
N SER A 13 1.92 1.51 19.64
CA SER A 13 2.48 2.87 19.46
C SER A 13 2.20 3.45 18.07
N THR A 14 2.07 2.60 17.05
CA THR A 14 1.99 3.03 15.65
C THR A 14 0.54 3.16 15.15
N CYS A 15 -0.33 2.26 15.59
CA CYS A 15 -1.69 2.09 15.09
C CYS A 15 -2.75 2.28 16.19
N GLY A 16 -2.34 2.31 17.47
CA GLY A 16 -3.25 2.31 18.61
C GLY A 16 -3.72 0.90 19.00
N ILE A 17 -4.65 0.87 19.95
CA ILE A 17 -5.24 -0.38 20.44
C ILE A 17 -6.34 -0.82 19.47
N HIS A 18 -6.23 -2.07 19.00
CA HIS A 18 -7.20 -2.67 18.09
C HIS A 18 -8.32 -3.33 18.88
N LYS A 19 -9.56 -3.28 18.37
CA LYS A 19 -10.68 -3.98 19.01
C LYS A 19 -10.59 -5.50 18.87
N ILE A 20 -10.10 -5.96 17.73
CA ILE A 20 -10.00 -7.38 17.38
C ILE A 20 -8.65 -7.61 16.69
N ILE A 21 -7.95 -8.66 17.09
CA ILE A 21 -6.76 -9.16 16.39
C ILE A 21 -7.04 -10.60 15.99
N ASN A 22 -6.95 -10.86 14.68
CA ASN A 22 -6.97 -12.21 14.15
C ASN A 22 -5.53 -12.72 14.10
N SER A 23 -5.26 -13.81 14.82
CA SER A 23 -3.93 -14.43 14.87
C SER A 23 -4.04 -15.91 14.55
N ASP A 24 -2.95 -16.48 14.05
CA ASP A 24 -2.79 -17.92 14.04
C ASP A 24 -2.68 -18.48 15.47
N ARG A 25 -2.82 -19.80 15.59
CA ARG A 25 -2.80 -20.55 16.86
C ARG A 25 -1.40 -20.66 17.49
N ASP A 26 -0.56 -19.64 17.33
CA ASP A 26 0.78 -19.59 17.87
C ASP A 26 0.75 -19.67 19.43
N PRO A 27 1.53 -20.58 20.05
CA PRO A 27 1.61 -20.72 21.50
C PRO A 27 1.93 -19.42 22.26
N GLU A 28 2.67 -18.49 21.67
CA GLU A 28 3.05 -17.25 22.35
C GLU A 28 1.84 -16.33 22.59
N PHE A 29 0.94 -16.24 21.62
CA PHE A 29 -0.30 -15.47 21.72
C PHE A 29 -1.34 -16.17 22.59
N LYS A 30 -1.28 -17.51 22.68
CA LYS A 30 -2.11 -18.31 23.60
C LYS A 30 -1.55 -18.40 25.02
N SER A 31 -0.35 -17.89 25.27
CA SER A 31 0.22 -17.91 26.60
C SER A 31 -0.66 -17.15 27.59
N LYS A 32 -0.62 -17.54 28.86
CA LYS A 32 -1.39 -16.87 29.92
C LYS A 32 -1.02 -15.39 30.04
N VAL A 33 0.25 -15.05 29.77
CA VAL A 33 0.74 -13.67 29.73
C VAL A 33 0.13 -12.91 28.56
N GLY A 34 0.17 -13.46 27.35
CA GLY A 34 -0.40 -12.82 26.16
C GLY A 34 -1.91 -12.61 26.28
N SER A 35 -2.64 -13.65 26.67
CA SER A 35 -4.10 -13.58 26.84
C SER A 35 -4.50 -12.49 27.83
N ASN A 36 -3.89 -12.49 29.02
CA ASN A 36 -4.16 -11.46 30.04
C ASN A 36 -3.78 -10.05 29.57
N LEU A 37 -2.71 -9.91 28.78
CA LEU A 37 -2.30 -8.60 28.25
C LEU A 37 -3.34 -8.05 27.26
N TYR A 38 -3.84 -8.88 26.34
CA TYR A 38 -4.88 -8.47 25.40
C TYR A 38 -6.20 -8.16 26.12
N ASP A 39 -6.54 -8.90 27.18
CA ASP A 39 -7.70 -8.60 28.03
C ASP A 39 -7.59 -7.22 28.70
N ILE A 40 -6.41 -6.87 29.25
CA ILE A 40 -6.15 -5.55 29.84
C ILE A 40 -6.26 -4.43 28.80
N LEU A 41 -5.79 -4.70 27.57
CA LEU A 41 -5.87 -3.74 26.47
C LEU A 41 -7.31 -3.61 25.91
N GLY A 42 -8.24 -4.51 26.28
CA GLY A 42 -9.57 -4.55 25.70
C GLY A 42 -9.60 -5.05 24.25
N THR A 43 -8.58 -5.81 23.85
CA THR A 43 -8.42 -6.38 22.52
C THR A 43 -8.95 -7.80 22.51
N LYS A 44 -9.94 -8.10 21.67
CA LYS A 44 -10.41 -9.48 21.47
C LYS A 44 -9.45 -10.23 20.54
N LEU A 45 -8.81 -11.29 21.05
CA LEU A 45 -7.98 -12.17 20.23
C LEU A 45 -8.83 -13.28 19.62
N GLU A 46 -8.95 -13.30 18.30
CA GLU A 46 -9.61 -14.38 17.56
C GLU A 46 -8.57 -15.23 16.85
N PHE A 47 -8.77 -16.55 16.88
CA PHE A 47 -7.85 -17.49 16.26
C PHE A 47 -8.45 -18.08 14.99
N SER A 48 -7.69 -18.03 13.90
CA SER A 48 -8.05 -18.72 12.66
C SER A 48 -8.22 -20.23 12.93
N ILE A 49 -9.21 -20.83 12.28
CA ILE A 49 -9.32 -22.28 12.14
C ILE A 49 -8.37 -22.65 11.01
N ALA A 50 -7.61 -23.73 11.18
CA ALA A 50 -6.53 -24.15 10.28
C ALA A 50 -6.79 -23.81 8.79
N TYR A 51 -5.89 -23.01 8.22
CA TYR A 51 -5.87 -22.52 6.84
C TYR A 51 -7.24 -22.04 6.34
N ASN A 52 -7.66 -20.83 6.77
CA ASN A 52 -8.78 -20.14 6.16
C ASN A 52 -8.27 -19.06 5.17
N PRO A 53 -8.03 -19.41 3.90
CA PRO A 53 -7.46 -18.48 2.90
C PRO A 53 -8.32 -17.23 2.66
N GLN A 54 -9.59 -17.24 3.10
CA GLN A 54 -10.48 -16.10 2.99
C GLN A 54 -10.23 -15.04 4.07
N THR A 55 -9.86 -15.46 5.28
CA THR A 55 -9.57 -14.56 6.41
C THR A 55 -8.11 -14.15 6.44
N ASP A 56 -7.20 -15.08 6.16
CA ASP A 56 -5.76 -14.87 6.35
C ASP A 56 -5.05 -14.47 5.04
N GLY A 57 -5.71 -14.62 3.89
CA GLY A 57 -5.11 -14.39 2.57
C GLY A 57 -4.66 -12.95 2.28
N LEU A 58 -5.10 -11.96 3.06
CA LEU A 58 -4.55 -10.59 2.97
C LEU A 58 -3.21 -10.48 3.71
N ALA A 59 -3.15 -11.00 4.94
CA ALA A 59 -1.93 -11.04 5.73
C ALA A 59 -0.87 -11.90 5.03
N ASP A 60 -1.26 -13.07 4.51
CA ASP A 60 -0.35 -13.97 3.78
C ASP A 60 0.27 -13.31 2.55
N ARG A 61 -0.54 -12.61 1.74
CA ARG A 61 -0.03 -11.88 0.56
C ARG A 61 0.92 -10.75 0.95
N MET A 62 0.62 -10.04 2.04
CA MET A 62 1.50 -9.02 2.58
C MET A 62 2.82 -9.63 3.06
N ILE A 63 2.77 -10.73 3.81
CA ILE A 63 3.94 -11.46 4.31
C ILE A 63 4.80 -11.92 3.12
N GLN A 64 4.22 -12.56 2.11
CA GLN A 64 4.93 -12.99 0.90
C GLN A 64 5.62 -11.81 0.19
N THR A 65 4.95 -10.66 0.10
CA THR A 65 5.53 -9.46 -0.51
C THR A 65 6.72 -8.97 0.31
N MET A 66 6.59 -8.93 1.64
CA MET A 66 7.64 -8.49 2.55
C MET A 66 8.84 -9.45 2.53
N GLU A 67 8.59 -10.75 2.53
CA GLU A 67 9.63 -11.79 2.40
C GLU A 67 10.40 -11.65 1.09
N TYR A 68 9.69 -11.42 -0.02
CA TYR A 68 10.31 -11.20 -1.32
C TYR A 68 11.25 -9.98 -1.29
N ILE A 69 10.79 -8.86 -0.73
CA ILE A 69 11.60 -7.65 -0.58
C ILE A 69 12.82 -7.93 0.30
N ILE A 70 12.64 -8.56 1.45
CA ILE A 70 13.74 -8.92 2.37
C ILE A 70 14.74 -9.85 1.67
N ARG A 71 14.28 -10.86 0.91
CA ARG A 71 15.16 -11.78 0.16
C ARG A 71 16.01 -11.03 -0.87
N ILE A 72 15.42 -10.10 -1.61
CA ILE A 72 16.17 -9.22 -2.52
C ILE A 72 17.22 -8.45 -1.72
N PHE A 73 16.83 -7.79 -0.64
CA PHE A 73 17.78 -7.02 0.18
C PHE A 73 18.89 -7.88 0.77
N CYS A 74 18.62 -9.10 1.24
CA CYS A 74 19.66 -10.00 1.72
C CYS A 74 20.59 -10.45 0.58
N ALA A 75 20.06 -10.70 -0.62
CA ALA A 75 20.87 -11.11 -1.78
C ALA A 75 21.76 -9.96 -2.29
N TYR A 76 21.24 -8.73 -2.36
CA TYR A 76 21.99 -7.55 -2.84
C TYR A 76 22.81 -6.85 -1.73
N GLY A 77 22.37 -6.91 -0.48
CA GLY A 77 23.00 -6.30 0.69
C GLY A 77 24.33 -6.95 1.08
N ILE A 78 24.61 -8.17 0.61
CA ILE A 78 25.94 -8.80 0.70
C ILE A 78 27.00 -7.96 -0.02
N ASN A 79 26.63 -7.21 -1.08
CA ASN A 79 27.56 -6.35 -1.82
C ASN A 79 27.74 -4.95 -1.21
N TYR A 80 26.98 -4.59 -0.17
CA TYR A 80 27.11 -3.34 0.60
C TYR A 80 28.03 -3.50 1.83
N LYS A 81 28.97 -4.46 1.79
CA LYS A 81 30.09 -4.46 2.73
C LYS A 81 31.08 -3.40 2.29
N ASP A 82 30.79 -2.16 2.64
CA ASP A 82 31.78 -1.10 2.51
C ASP A 82 32.93 -1.40 3.49
N ASN A 83 34.15 -0.98 3.14
CA ASN A 83 35.37 -1.19 3.96
C ASN A 83 35.26 -0.61 5.39
N GLU A 84 34.19 0.14 5.70
CA GLU A 84 33.87 0.73 7.00
C GLU A 84 33.08 -0.20 7.94
N GLY A 85 32.71 -1.41 7.50
CA GLY A 85 32.19 -2.46 8.39
C GLY A 85 30.70 -2.40 8.71
N TYR A 86 29.91 -1.59 8.01
CA TYR A 86 28.45 -1.66 8.09
C TYR A 86 27.94 -2.93 7.39
N ALA A 87 27.85 -4.03 8.13
CA ALA A 87 27.01 -5.15 7.72
C ALA A 87 25.55 -4.71 7.92
N HIS A 88 24.87 -4.31 6.85
CA HIS A 88 23.43 -4.06 6.90
C HIS A 88 22.71 -5.40 7.11
N ASP A 89 22.58 -5.82 8.37
CA ASP A 89 21.71 -6.93 8.76
C ASP A 89 20.27 -6.58 8.37
N TRP A 90 19.51 -7.59 7.93
CA TRP A 90 18.15 -7.41 7.43
C TRP A 90 17.24 -6.74 8.47
N VAL A 91 17.50 -6.98 9.77
CA VAL A 91 16.78 -6.34 10.88
C VAL A 91 16.96 -4.82 10.87
N THR A 92 18.17 -4.33 10.58
CA THR A 92 18.47 -2.89 10.53
C THR A 92 17.81 -2.20 9.34
N LEU A 93 17.47 -2.95 8.29
CA LEU A 93 16.81 -2.47 7.08
C LEU A 93 15.28 -2.45 7.20
N LEU A 94 14.69 -3.18 8.16
CA LEU A 94 13.23 -3.27 8.32
C LEU A 94 12.52 -1.91 8.37
N PRO A 95 13.02 -0.86 9.06
CA PRO A 95 12.36 0.44 9.06
C PRO A 95 12.28 1.08 7.66
N ALA A 96 13.35 0.95 6.86
CA ALA A 96 13.39 1.46 5.50
C ALA A 96 12.44 0.69 4.58
N VAL A 97 12.40 -0.65 4.72
CA VAL A 97 11.48 -1.51 3.96
C VAL A 97 10.02 -1.19 4.31
N GLN A 98 9.70 -1.06 5.60
CA GLN A 98 8.36 -0.70 6.06
C GLN A 98 7.93 0.67 5.53
N LEU A 99 8.81 1.67 5.55
CA LEU A 99 8.55 2.99 4.99
C LEU A 99 8.28 2.93 3.48
N ALA A 100 9.09 2.17 2.74
CA ALA A 100 8.90 1.98 1.30
C ALA A 100 7.55 1.32 1.01
N TYR A 101 7.24 0.19 1.67
CA TYR A 101 5.98 -0.52 1.48
C TYR A 101 4.77 0.38 1.79
N ASN A 102 4.82 1.15 2.88
CA ASN A 102 3.72 2.01 3.30
C ASN A 102 3.47 3.21 2.38
N THR A 103 4.44 3.60 1.56
CA THR A 103 4.36 4.75 0.64
C THR A 103 4.08 4.34 -0.81
N ILE A 104 4.34 3.08 -1.18
CA ILE A 104 4.05 2.56 -2.52
C ILE A 104 2.54 2.38 -2.72
N LYS A 105 2.04 2.83 -3.87
CA LYS A 105 0.64 2.65 -4.28
C LYS A 105 0.41 1.22 -4.76
N ASN A 106 -0.63 0.58 -4.25
CA ASN A 106 -1.08 -0.71 -4.79
C ASN A 106 -1.70 -0.49 -6.18
N CYS A 107 -1.41 -1.38 -7.13
CA CYS A 107 -1.88 -1.27 -8.52
C CYS A 107 -3.42 -1.31 -8.65
N THR A 108 -4.09 -2.08 -7.80
CA THR A 108 -5.55 -2.26 -7.85
C THR A 108 -6.28 -1.08 -7.23
N THR A 109 -5.78 -0.55 -6.11
CA THR A 109 -6.47 0.52 -5.37
C THR A 109 -5.99 1.92 -5.73
N GLY A 110 -4.81 2.04 -6.36
CA GLY A 110 -4.15 3.31 -6.66
C GLY A 110 -3.72 4.10 -5.41
N LYS A 111 -3.87 3.50 -4.22
CA LYS A 111 -3.58 4.13 -2.92
C LYS A 111 -2.49 3.36 -2.20
N SER A 112 -1.70 4.09 -1.42
CA SER A 112 -0.68 3.54 -0.53
C SER A 112 -1.28 3.18 0.83
N PRO A 113 -0.72 2.19 1.55
CA PRO A 113 -1.21 1.81 2.87
C PRO A 113 -1.28 2.97 3.86
N SER A 114 -0.23 3.80 3.95
CA SER A 114 -0.21 4.95 4.88
C SER A 114 -1.27 6.00 4.56
N LEU A 115 -1.56 6.23 3.27
CA LEU A 115 -2.65 7.12 2.88
C LEU A 115 -4.01 6.58 3.30
N VAL A 116 -4.24 5.28 3.19
CA VAL A 116 -5.52 4.65 3.56
C VAL A 116 -5.69 4.59 5.07
N GLU A 117 -4.63 4.25 5.81
CA GLU A 117 -4.67 4.07 7.26
C GLU A 117 -4.60 5.40 8.03
N LYS A 118 -3.67 6.28 7.64
CA LYS A 118 -3.32 7.50 8.39
C LYS A 118 -3.78 8.78 7.70
N GLY A 119 -4.16 8.71 6.43
CA GLY A 119 -4.57 9.87 5.64
C GLY A 119 -3.42 10.67 5.02
N TRP A 120 -2.17 10.25 5.20
CA TRP A 120 -0.99 10.94 4.66
C TRP A 120 0.14 9.96 4.34
N ASN A 121 1.02 10.36 3.42
CA ASN A 121 2.24 9.62 3.07
C ASN A 121 3.44 10.30 3.71
N SER A 122 4.34 9.51 4.29
CA SER A 122 5.65 10.01 4.74
C SER A 122 6.47 10.51 3.56
N LEU A 123 7.24 11.59 3.79
CA LEU A 123 8.24 12.06 2.84
C LEU A 123 9.43 11.09 2.82
N LEU A 124 9.82 10.66 1.62
CA LEU A 124 11.02 9.84 1.46
C LEU A 124 12.26 10.73 1.34
N PRO A 125 13.45 10.25 1.75
CA PRO A 125 14.71 11.01 1.58
C PRO A 125 14.93 11.48 0.14
N VAL A 126 14.56 10.65 -0.84
CA VAL A 126 14.65 10.97 -2.27
C VAL A 126 13.77 12.16 -2.67
N ASP A 127 12.61 12.35 -2.02
CA ASP A 127 11.71 13.47 -2.30
C ASP A 127 12.31 14.79 -1.80
N HIS A 128 12.94 14.75 -0.62
CA HIS A 128 13.65 15.88 -0.04
C HIS A 128 14.86 16.28 -0.89
N LEU A 129 15.67 15.30 -1.33
CA LEU A 129 16.82 15.56 -2.18
C LEU A 129 16.41 16.20 -3.52
N LYS A 130 15.38 15.67 -4.19
CA LYS A 130 14.86 16.26 -5.44
C LYS A 130 14.39 17.70 -5.26
N LYS A 131 13.76 18.01 -4.13
CA LYS A 131 13.27 19.35 -3.83
C LYS A 131 14.41 20.36 -3.64
N ASN A 132 15.50 19.96 -3.00
CA ASN A 132 16.66 20.83 -2.76
C ASN A 132 17.59 20.94 -3.97
N LEU A 133 17.59 19.95 -4.88
CA LEU A 133 18.34 19.99 -6.13
C LEU A 133 17.75 20.97 -7.16
N LEU A 134 16.47 21.31 -7.05
CA LEU A 134 15.74 22.13 -8.02
C LEU A 134 15.35 23.46 -7.38
N ASN A 135 16.19 24.49 -7.53
CA ASN A 135 15.81 25.87 -7.23
C ASN A 135 15.03 26.43 -8.43
N ILE A 136 13.73 26.11 -8.50
CA ILE A 136 12.87 26.48 -9.62
C ILE A 136 12.44 27.93 -9.46
N HIS A 137 12.74 28.77 -10.46
CA HIS A 137 12.28 30.15 -10.50
C HIS A 137 10.74 30.21 -10.43
N PRO A 138 10.12 31.15 -9.69
CA PRO A 138 8.65 31.22 -9.52
C PRO A 138 7.87 31.14 -10.84
N THR A 139 8.32 31.87 -11.87
CA THR A 139 7.67 31.84 -13.20
C THR A 139 7.69 30.47 -13.86
N ALA A 140 8.77 29.69 -13.69
CA ALA A 140 8.85 28.34 -14.23
C ALA A 140 7.93 27.38 -13.47
N LYS A 141 7.74 27.60 -12.16
CA LYS A 141 6.77 26.87 -11.34
C LYS A 141 5.34 27.18 -11.78
N ASP A 142 4.99 28.45 -11.95
CA ASP A 142 3.65 28.88 -12.39
C ASP A 142 3.31 28.30 -13.78
N PHE A 143 4.28 28.32 -14.70
CA PHE A 143 4.12 27.70 -16.01
C PHE A 143 3.90 26.18 -15.90
N HIS A 144 4.64 25.49 -15.03
CA HIS A 144 4.46 24.06 -14.81
C HIS A 144 3.07 23.73 -14.23
N GLU A 145 2.58 24.53 -13.29
CA GLU A 145 1.24 24.36 -12.71
C GLU A 145 0.14 24.58 -13.76
N MET A 146 0.24 25.65 -14.57
CA MET A 146 -0.64 25.88 -15.71
C MET A 146 -0.62 24.69 -16.69
N TRP A 147 0.57 24.24 -17.07
CA TRP A 147 0.74 23.13 -18.01
C TRP A 147 0.08 21.84 -17.52
N ASN A 148 0.30 21.48 -16.25
CA ASN A 148 -0.34 20.29 -15.66
C ASN A 148 -1.86 20.40 -15.64
N ARG A 149 -2.39 21.60 -15.38
CA ARG A 149 -3.85 21.84 -15.40
C ARG A 149 -4.43 21.57 -16.78
N GLU A 150 -3.83 22.16 -17.81
CA GLU A 150 -4.28 21.99 -19.20
C GLU A 150 -4.18 20.53 -19.65
N CYS A 151 -3.08 19.82 -19.31
CA CYS A 151 -2.95 18.40 -19.62
C CYS A 151 -4.04 17.55 -18.95
N ASN A 152 -4.38 17.83 -17.68
CA ASN A 152 -5.44 17.10 -16.98
C ASN A 152 -6.82 17.38 -17.58
N THR A 153 -7.12 18.63 -17.90
CA THR A 153 -8.38 19.02 -18.56
C THR A 153 -8.49 18.38 -19.94
N ALA A 154 -7.41 18.39 -20.73
CA ALA A 154 -7.37 17.72 -22.01
C ALA A 154 -7.58 16.21 -21.88
N ALA A 155 -6.99 15.56 -20.87
CA ALA A 155 -7.21 14.14 -20.59
C ALA A 155 -8.68 13.85 -20.25
N MET A 156 -9.34 14.71 -19.48
CA MET A 156 -10.78 14.60 -19.20
C MET A 156 -11.62 14.73 -20.48
N TRP A 157 -11.36 15.73 -21.32
CA TRP A 157 -12.08 15.90 -22.59
C TRP A 157 -11.86 14.74 -23.56
N ILE A 158 -10.64 14.19 -23.61
CA ILE A 158 -10.35 13.00 -24.41
C ILE A 158 -11.16 11.79 -23.91
N ALA A 159 -11.27 11.62 -22.58
CA ALA A 159 -12.09 10.55 -22.00
C ALA A 159 -13.59 10.74 -22.31
N GLU A 160 -14.12 11.96 -22.15
CA GLU A 160 -15.50 12.30 -22.46
C GLU A 160 -15.82 12.13 -23.96
N ALA A 161 -14.90 12.50 -24.84
CA ALA A 161 -15.03 12.31 -26.28
C ALA A 161 -15.05 10.81 -26.65
N LYS A 162 -14.25 9.98 -25.97
CA LYS A 162 -14.29 8.51 -26.14
C LYS A 162 -15.63 7.95 -25.69
N GLU A 163 -16.15 8.35 -24.52
CA GLU A 163 -17.47 7.92 -24.04
C GLU A 163 -18.61 8.33 -24.98
N SER A 164 -18.60 9.56 -25.46
CA SER A 164 -19.61 10.10 -26.37
C SER A 164 -19.62 9.39 -27.71
N LYS A 165 -18.44 9.04 -28.26
CA LYS A 165 -18.32 8.20 -29.45
C LYS A 165 -18.88 6.80 -29.21
N THR A 166 -18.60 6.18 -28.06
CA THR A 166 -19.15 4.87 -27.70
C THR A 166 -20.67 4.90 -27.56
N ARG A 167 -21.25 5.93 -26.92
CA ARG A 167 -22.72 6.15 -26.81
C ARG A 167 -23.38 6.39 -28.17
N GLY A 168 -22.77 7.20 -29.02
CA GLY A 168 -23.24 7.43 -30.40
C GLY A 168 -23.20 6.17 -31.25
N MET A 169 -22.16 5.34 -31.08
CA MET A 169 -22.02 4.05 -31.76
C MET A 169 -23.05 3.03 -31.27
N THR A 170 -23.41 3.03 -29.98
CA THR A 170 -24.51 2.19 -29.43
C THR A 170 -25.88 2.64 -29.94
N LYS A 171 -26.11 3.95 -30.11
CA LYS A 171 -27.37 4.50 -30.66
C LYS A 171 -27.52 4.18 -32.16
N HIS A 172 -26.43 4.24 -32.93
CA HIS A 172 -26.43 3.85 -34.35
C HIS A 172 -26.50 2.34 -34.58
N THR A 173 -26.00 1.51 -33.65
CA THR A 173 -26.15 0.04 -33.72
C THR A 173 -27.56 -0.41 -33.33
N TRP A 174 -28.19 0.18 -32.31
CA TRP A 174 -29.61 -0.07 -31.98
C TRP A 174 -30.58 0.31 -33.11
N ASN A 175 -30.33 1.43 -33.81
CA ASN A 175 -31.15 1.85 -34.95
C ASN A 175 -30.97 0.97 -36.21
N LYS A 176 -29.92 0.14 -36.28
CA LYS A 176 -29.70 -0.82 -37.38
C LYS A 176 -30.28 -2.20 -37.08
N THR A 177 -30.36 -2.61 -35.83
CA THR A 177 -31.00 -3.87 -35.43
C THR A 177 -32.53 -3.78 -35.36
N SER A 178 -33.11 -2.60 -35.06
CA SER A 178 -34.58 -2.42 -35.03
C SER A 178 -35.25 -2.38 -36.42
N LYS A 179 -34.50 -2.20 -37.51
CA LYS A 179 -35.03 -2.17 -38.90
C LYS A 179 -34.96 -3.50 -39.66
N LYS A 180 -34.47 -4.58 -39.04
CA LYS A 180 -34.43 -5.95 -39.62
C LYS A 180 -35.47 -6.90 -38.99
N GLY A 181 -36.67 -6.38 -38.73
CA GLY A 181 -37.72 -7.14 -38.05
C GLY A 181 -39.12 -6.82 -38.52
N THR A 182 -39.37 -6.66 -39.83
CA THR A 182 -40.70 -6.86 -40.40
C THR A 182 -40.62 -7.03 -41.91
N LYS A 183 -40.89 -8.25 -42.39
CA LYS A 183 -41.73 -8.54 -43.57
C LYS A 183 -41.88 -10.06 -43.69
N CYS A 184 -43.12 -10.51 -43.47
CA CYS A 184 -43.70 -11.68 -44.10
C CYS A 184 -43.72 -11.50 -45.62
#